data_AF-A0A8J4WH42-F1
#
_entry.id   AF-A0A8J4WH42-F1
#
_cell.length_a   1.000
_cell.length_b   1.000
_cell.length_c   1.000
_cell.angle_alpha   90.00
_cell.angle_beta   90.00
_cell.angle_gamma   90.00
#
_symmetry.space_group_name_H-M   'P 1'
#
loop_
_entity.id
_entity.type
_entity.pdbx_description
1 polymer ?
#
loop_
_entity_poly.entity_id
_entity_poly.type
_entity_poly.pdbx_seq_one_letter_code
_entity_poly.pdbx_strand_id
1 'polypeptide(L)'
;MPNVDTDAAGTNYYNENKQMLYVILKGAVIVEIKLAQVVKLAFGISAMSEAEFFASNVIENLASFLGIPSSRVRVVKVIRETSSVNAARRKRQTSNLNVVLEISEPPETSSQPVNASSSNGSTTMEQVSADLINAIQSDQLSAALEAPIEKVQVQQPTPLPTSLTWSALTASGSVAVQQMETVQTPSSVEGLLTPSTLVEGVASLLRFHTKDDAGNHVQQLGSESDPWTYDINIDGEPSVAESVPFPTTQQGWAEENITLNTPGSYNIRITITNPSGTRNLTTTITKQVIKREFTIDVKLIGIDGTNTNWNPNLNPIPQGARPKIEVKLLDKSTGTIAKNIDWQGFKWKLNVGPCGTEPVYSTEVSAEVADYIWQEKAFETSGQYQYCFKMVPYMSDGITAVVEYSVDETSITLTVNNGLTLLLGSTAPQLSERLTIGHYMITLAVLISKWTLA
;
A
#
# COMPACT_ATOMS: atom_id res chain seq x y z
N MET A 1 17.33 -21.14 -40.30
CA MET A 1 17.61 -19.71 -40.52
C MET A 1 17.31 -19.38 -41.97
N PRO A 2 16.81 -18.17 -42.28
CA PRO A 2 16.55 -17.72 -43.64
C PRO A 2 17.86 -17.71 -44.45
N ASN A 3 17.79 -18.10 -45.72
CA ASN A 3 18.92 -18.10 -46.64
C ASN A 3 18.92 -16.82 -47.47
N VAL A 4 19.94 -15.98 -47.28
CA VAL A 4 20.08 -14.67 -47.92
C VAL A 4 20.13 -14.78 -49.45
N ASP A 5 20.67 -15.86 -50.00
CA ASP A 5 20.82 -16.04 -51.45
C ASP A 5 19.50 -16.48 -52.09
N THR A 6 18.78 -17.42 -51.47
CA THR A 6 17.63 -18.10 -52.10
C THR A 6 16.27 -17.53 -51.70
N ASP A 7 16.12 -17.01 -50.49
CA ASP A 7 14.79 -16.71 -49.95
C ASP A 7 14.36 -15.28 -50.32
N ALA A 8 13.05 -15.03 -50.34
CA ALA A 8 12.50 -13.74 -50.73
C ALA A 8 12.78 -12.63 -49.69
N ALA A 9 12.65 -11.37 -50.10
CA ALA A 9 12.64 -10.24 -49.17
C ALA A 9 11.49 -10.40 -48.15
N GLY A 10 11.75 -10.12 -46.88
CA GLY A 10 10.78 -10.25 -45.79
C GLY A 10 10.67 -11.65 -45.18
N THR A 11 11.33 -12.67 -45.75
CA THR A 11 11.44 -13.98 -45.09
C THR A 11 12.10 -13.79 -43.72
N ASN A 12 11.44 -14.30 -42.68
CA ASN A 12 11.87 -14.11 -41.31
C ASN A 12 11.92 -15.43 -40.52
N TYR A 13 12.68 -15.42 -39.43
CA TYR A 13 12.78 -16.51 -38.48
C TYR A 13 13.06 -15.92 -37.11
N TYR A 14 12.17 -16.19 -36.15
CA TYR A 14 12.41 -15.83 -34.76
C TYR A 14 13.09 -16.98 -34.02
N ASN A 15 14.26 -16.73 -33.44
CA ASN A 15 14.92 -17.69 -32.56
C ASN A 15 14.54 -17.38 -31.11
N GLU A 16 13.62 -18.17 -30.56
CA GLU A 16 13.12 -18.00 -29.19
C GLU A 16 14.23 -18.12 -28.13
N ASN A 17 15.17 -19.06 -28.30
CA ASN A 17 16.24 -19.26 -27.32
C ASN A 17 17.20 -18.07 -27.23
N LYS A 18 17.42 -17.38 -28.34
CA LYS A 18 18.28 -16.20 -28.42
C LYS A 18 17.50 -14.88 -28.30
N GLN A 19 16.17 -14.94 -28.27
CA GLN A 19 15.29 -13.78 -28.38
C GLN A 19 15.68 -12.86 -29.56
N MET A 20 15.99 -13.46 -30.73
CA MET A 20 16.47 -12.74 -31.91
C MET A 20 15.64 -13.04 -33.16
N LEU A 21 15.13 -11.98 -33.79
CA LEU A 21 14.46 -12.03 -35.10
C LEU A 21 15.48 -11.86 -36.22
N TYR A 22 15.51 -12.81 -37.15
CA TYR A 22 16.27 -12.72 -38.40
C TYR A 22 15.31 -12.37 -39.53
N VAL A 23 15.64 -11.36 -40.34
CA VAL A 23 14.82 -10.92 -41.48
C VAL A 23 15.71 -10.72 -42.71
N ILE A 24 15.26 -11.19 -43.86
CA ILE A 24 15.95 -10.95 -45.14
C ILE A 24 15.50 -9.61 -45.72
N LEU A 25 16.46 -8.74 -46.01
CA LEU A 25 16.27 -7.48 -46.72
C LEU A 25 16.91 -7.60 -48.11
N LYS A 26 16.15 -7.31 -49.18
CA LYS A 26 16.66 -7.28 -50.56
C LYS A 26 16.19 -6.04 -51.30
N GLY A 27 17.14 -5.31 -51.88
CA GLY A 27 16.87 -4.18 -52.77
C GLY A 27 16.03 -3.07 -52.11
N ALA A 28 15.08 -2.52 -52.87
CA ALA A 28 14.21 -1.42 -52.44
C ALA A 28 12.87 -1.88 -51.83
N VAL A 29 12.74 -3.16 -51.46
CA VAL A 29 11.49 -3.69 -50.90
C VAL A 29 11.35 -3.22 -49.45
N ILE A 30 10.22 -2.57 -49.14
CA ILE A 30 9.86 -2.19 -47.77
C ILE A 30 9.39 -3.45 -47.04
N VAL A 31 10.02 -3.74 -45.90
CA VAL A 31 9.61 -4.83 -45.01
C VAL A 31 9.01 -4.22 -43.75
N GLU A 32 7.75 -4.54 -43.49
CA GLU A 32 7.06 -4.18 -42.25
C GLU A 32 7.17 -5.35 -41.25
N ILE A 33 7.64 -5.07 -40.03
CA ILE A 33 7.72 -6.06 -38.96
C ILE A 33 6.50 -5.90 -38.07
N LYS A 34 5.65 -6.92 -38.05
CA LYS A 34 4.46 -6.98 -37.18
C LYS A 34 4.71 -7.97 -36.05
N LEU A 35 4.36 -7.57 -34.83
CA LEU A 35 4.35 -8.47 -33.69
C LEU A 35 3.14 -9.39 -33.80
N ALA A 36 3.36 -10.70 -33.76
CA ALA A 36 2.30 -11.68 -33.59
C ALA A 36 2.21 -12.02 -32.10
N GLN A 37 1.01 -11.91 -31.53
CA GLN A 37 0.78 -12.28 -30.14
C GLN A 37 0.56 -13.79 -30.03
N VAL A 38 1.18 -14.38 -29.02
CA VAL A 38 1.18 -15.82 -28.81
C VAL A 38 1.01 -16.08 -27.32
N VAL A 39 0.07 -16.95 -26.96
CA VAL A 39 -0.06 -17.49 -25.60
C VAL A 39 0.52 -18.90 -25.61
N LYS A 40 1.41 -19.22 -24.66
CA LYS A 40 1.86 -20.60 -24.45
C LYS A 40 1.30 -21.15 -23.16
N LEU A 41 0.84 -22.38 -23.20
CA LEU A 41 0.22 -23.08 -22.09
C LEU A 41 0.92 -24.43 -21.92
N ALA A 42 1.45 -24.70 -20.74
CA ALA A 42 2.00 -26.01 -20.40
C ALA A 42 1.28 -26.58 -19.17
N PHE A 43 0.93 -27.86 -19.20
CA PHE A 43 0.28 -28.51 -18.07
C PHE A 43 0.46 -30.03 -18.07
N GLY A 44 0.37 -30.60 -16.87
CA GLY A 44 0.27 -32.03 -16.65
C GLY A 44 -1.15 -32.53 -16.83
N ILE A 45 -1.32 -33.69 -17.47
CA ILE A 45 -2.57 -34.46 -17.45
C ILE A 45 -2.30 -35.78 -16.74
N SER A 46 -3.02 -36.02 -15.66
CA SER A 46 -2.95 -37.28 -14.93
C SER A 46 -3.86 -38.32 -15.58
N ALA A 47 -3.43 -39.58 -15.54
CA ALA A 47 -4.22 -40.72 -16.00
C ALA A 47 -4.67 -40.73 -17.48
N MET A 48 -3.95 -40.05 -18.36
CA MET A 48 -4.19 -40.07 -19.81
C MET A 48 -2.94 -40.54 -20.56
N SER A 49 -3.10 -41.35 -21.60
CA SER A 49 -2.02 -41.72 -22.52
C SER A 49 -1.97 -40.80 -23.74
N GLU A 50 -0.82 -40.70 -24.40
CA GLU A 50 -0.64 -39.84 -25.57
C GLU A 50 -1.66 -40.14 -26.69
N ALA A 51 -1.95 -41.43 -26.93
CA ALA A 51 -2.96 -41.83 -27.91
C ALA A 51 -4.37 -41.39 -27.49
N GLU A 52 -4.69 -41.44 -26.19
CA GLU A 52 -5.98 -40.94 -25.66
C GLU A 52 -6.06 -39.41 -25.75
N PHE A 53 -4.95 -38.69 -25.54
CA PHE A 53 -4.91 -37.23 -25.73
C PHE A 53 -5.25 -36.84 -27.18
N PHE A 54 -4.70 -37.52 -28.18
CA PHE A 54 -5.01 -37.23 -29.59
C PHE A 54 -6.35 -37.80 -30.07
N ALA A 55 -6.90 -38.80 -29.37
CA ALA A 55 -8.22 -39.37 -29.68
C ALA A 55 -9.37 -38.66 -28.94
N SER A 56 -9.05 -37.83 -27.95
CA SER A 56 -10.02 -37.07 -27.17
C SER A 56 -10.16 -35.65 -27.71
N ASN A 57 -11.25 -34.98 -27.31
CA ASN A 57 -11.59 -33.64 -27.77
C ASN A 57 -10.92 -32.54 -26.93
N VAL A 58 -9.77 -32.79 -26.27
CA VAL A 58 -9.15 -31.82 -25.35
C VAL A 58 -8.87 -30.47 -26.02
N ILE A 59 -8.39 -30.48 -27.27
CA ILE A 59 -8.12 -29.25 -28.04
C ILE A 59 -9.42 -28.51 -28.39
N GLU A 60 -10.45 -29.25 -28.79
CA GLU A 60 -11.76 -28.70 -29.16
C GLU A 60 -12.49 -28.14 -27.94
N ASN A 61 -12.41 -28.83 -26.81
CA ASN A 61 -12.93 -28.42 -25.52
C ASN A 61 -12.23 -27.15 -25.03
N LEU A 62 -10.89 -27.08 -25.11
CA LEU A 62 -10.13 -25.87 -24.77
C LEU A 62 -10.56 -24.68 -25.65
N ALA A 63 -10.63 -24.89 -26.96
CA ALA A 63 -10.99 -23.85 -27.92
C ALA A 63 -12.44 -23.35 -27.69
N SER A 64 -13.36 -24.27 -27.45
CA SER A 64 -14.75 -23.98 -27.11
C SER A 64 -14.86 -23.20 -25.81
N PHE A 65 -14.14 -23.63 -24.77
CA PHE A 65 -14.10 -22.96 -23.46
C PHE A 65 -13.58 -21.51 -23.56
N LEU A 66 -12.52 -21.30 -24.34
CA LEU A 66 -11.93 -19.98 -24.57
C LEU A 66 -12.69 -19.15 -25.63
N GLY A 67 -13.76 -19.68 -26.23
CA GLY A 67 -14.53 -18.98 -27.26
C GLY A 67 -13.75 -18.70 -28.55
N ILE A 68 -12.72 -19.50 -28.86
CA ILE A 68 -11.86 -19.33 -30.04
C ILE A 68 -12.00 -20.52 -31.02
N PRO A 69 -11.69 -20.32 -32.32
CA PRO A 69 -11.60 -21.44 -33.26
C PRO A 69 -10.47 -22.41 -32.88
N SER A 70 -10.71 -23.71 -33.00
CA SER A 70 -9.68 -24.75 -32.77
C SER A 70 -8.45 -24.59 -33.65
N SER A 71 -8.57 -23.94 -34.82
CA SER A 71 -7.45 -23.62 -35.71
C SER A 71 -6.41 -22.66 -35.11
N ARG A 72 -6.77 -21.97 -34.01
CA ARG A 72 -5.87 -21.10 -33.23
C ARG A 72 -5.04 -21.86 -32.20
N VAL A 73 -5.41 -23.09 -31.86
CA VAL A 73 -4.73 -23.90 -30.85
C VAL A 73 -3.83 -24.94 -31.54
N ARG A 74 -2.56 -24.97 -31.17
CA ARG A 74 -1.55 -25.87 -31.74
C ARG A 74 -0.85 -26.65 -30.65
N VAL A 75 -0.72 -27.95 -30.85
CA VAL A 75 0.08 -28.81 -29.98
C VAL A 75 1.55 -28.65 -30.37
N VAL A 76 2.35 -28.09 -29.47
CA VAL A 76 3.79 -27.92 -29.68
C VAL A 76 4.54 -29.18 -29.27
N LYS A 77 4.18 -29.74 -28.11
CA LYS A 77 4.89 -30.89 -27.53
C LYS A 77 3.97 -31.68 -26.62
N VAL A 78 3.99 -33.00 -26.75
CA VAL A 78 3.41 -33.93 -25.76
C VAL A 78 4.55 -34.83 -25.31
N ILE A 79 4.81 -34.87 -24.00
CA ILE A 79 5.86 -35.69 -23.41
C ILE A 79 5.21 -36.67 -22.43
N ARG A 80 5.49 -37.95 -22.62
CA ARG A 80 5.14 -38.96 -21.62
C ARG A 80 6.15 -38.95 -20.49
N GLU A 81 5.69 -38.83 -19.24
CA GLU A 81 6.54 -39.01 -18.08
C GLU A 81 6.90 -40.50 -17.95
N THR A 82 8.07 -40.89 -18.45
CA THR A 82 8.58 -42.25 -18.30
C THR A 82 9.38 -42.34 -17.00
N SER A 83 8.78 -42.87 -15.94
CA SER A 83 9.56 -43.26 -14.76
C SER A 83 10.56 -44.38 -15.12
N SER A 84 11.76 -44.23 -14.59
CA SER A 84 13.03 -44.80 -15.06
C SER A 84 13.12 -46.34 -15.27
N VAL A 85 13.91 -46.72 -16.31
CA VAL A 85 14.77 -47.90 -16.51
C VAL A 85 14.19 -49.32 -16.58
N ASN A 86 12.99 -49.64 -16.07
CA ASN A 86 12.43 -51.01 -16.19
C ASN A 86 11.05 -51.07 -16.89
N ALA A 87 10.81 -50.16 -17.84
CA ALA A 87 9.50 -49.90 -18.43
C ALA A 87 9.08 -50.83 -19.60
N ALA A 88 9.82 -51.89 -19.91
CA ALA A 88 9.44 -52.80 -21.00
C ALA A 88 8.24 -53.72 -20.64
N ARG A 89 7.88 -53.85 -19.35
CA ARG A 89 6.89 -54.84 -18.88
C ARG A 89 5.61 -54.28 -18.24
N ARG A 90 5.43 -52.96 -18.14
CA ARG A 90 4.20 -52.33 -17.61
C ARG A 90 3.49 -51.47 -18.66
N LYS A 91 2.86 -52.13 -19.62
CA LYS A 91 2.11 -51.49 -20.71
C LYS A 91 0.70 -51.00 -20.32
N ARG A 92 0.37 -50.90 -19.01
CA ARG A 92 -0.99 -50.62 -18.51
C ARG A 92 -1.05 -49.85 -17.18
N GLN A 93 -0.11 -48.94 -16.93
CA GLN A 93 -0.31 -47.95 -15.86
C GLN A 93 -0.46 -46.57 -16.50
N THR A 94 -1.60 -45.94 -16.20
CA THR A 94 -1.92 -44.53 -16.38
C THR A 94 -0.68 -43.68 -16.10
N SER A 95 -0.08 -43.13 -17.15
CA SER A 95 1.12 -42.29 -17.07
C SER A 95 0.71 -40.83 -17.06
N ASN A 96 1.49 -39.98 -16.40
CA ASN A 96 1.30 -38.54 -16.52
C ASN A 96 1.85 -38.06 -17.88
N LEU A 97 1.12 -37.16 -18.52
CA LEU A 97 1.56 -36.46 -19.73
C LEU A 97 1.87 -35.01 -19.37
N ASN A 98 2.92 -34.46 -19.96
CA ASN A 98 3.13 -33.02 -19.98
C ASN A 98 2.86 -32.51 -21.40
N VAL A 99 1.89 -31.61 -21.52
CA VAL A 99 1.40 -31.06 -22.79
C VAL A 99 1.81 -29.59 -22.85
N VAL A 100 2.37 -29.17 -23.99
CA VAL A 100 2.66 -27.77 -24.31
C VAL A 100 1.87 -27.38 -25.55
N LEU A 101 1.03 -26.37 -25.38
CA LEU A 101 0.17 -25.79 -26.41
C LEU A 101 0.61 -24.35 -26.72
N GLU A 102 0.37 -23.96 -27.96
CA GLU A 102 0.48 -22.59 -28.42
C GLU A 102 -0.89 -22.13 -28.92
N ILE A 103 -1.31 -20.95 -28.50
CA ILE A 103 -2.52 -20.29 -28.99
C ILE A 103 -2.10 -19.01 -29.70
N SER A 104 -2.39 -18.93 -30.99
CA SER A 104 -2.02 -17.79 -31.83
C SER A 104 -2.95 -17.67 -33.02
N GLU A 105 -2.97 -16.49 -33.64
CA GLU A 105 -3.64 -16.30 -34.92
C GLU A 105 -3.04 -17.22 -35.99
N PRO A 106 -3.86 -17.86 -36.86
CA PRO A 106 -3.34 -18.62 -37.98
C PRO A 106 -2.53 -17.67 -38.88
N PRO A 107 -1.43 -18.14 -39.51
CA PRO A 107 -0.66 -17.33 -40.43
C PRO A 107 -1.56 -16.88 -41.58
N GLU A 108 -1.88 -15.58 -41.62
CA GLU A 108 -2.67 -15.01 -42.68
C GLU A 108 -1.85 -14.90 -43.96
N THR A 109 -2.47 -15.25 -45.09
CA THR A 109 -1.93 -15.01 -46.43
C THR A 109 -2.22 -13.59 -46.93
N SER A 110 -2.98 -12.78 -46.18
CA SER A 110 -3.35 -11.42 -46.56
C SER A 110 -2.85 -10.41 -45.53
N SER A 111 -2.06 -9.46 -46.02
CA SER A 111 -1.52 -8.33 -45.26
C SER A 111 -2.60 -7.26 -45.07
N GLN A 112 -3.56 -7.50 -44.18
CA GLN A 112 -4.32 -6.39 -43.59
C GLN A 112 -3.59 -5.87 -42.35
N PRO A 113 -3.58 -4.55 -42.10
CA PRO A 113 -3.15 -4.02 -40.81
C PRO A 113 -4.10 -4.58 -39.73
N VAL A 114 -3.54 -5.20 -38.69
CA VAL A 114 -4.33 -5.54 -37.51
C VAL A 114 -4.67 -4.19 -36.87
N ASN A 115 -5.87 -3.69 -37.15
CA ASN A 115 -6.41 -2.55 -36.41
C ASN A 115 -6.49 -3.00 -34.95
N ALA A 116 -5.62 -2.43 -34.12
CA ALA A 116 -5.56 -2.63 -32.68
C ALA A 116 -6.76 -1.97 -32.00
N SER A 117 -7.96 -2.46 -32.26
CA SER A 117 -9.18 -1.91 -31.69
C SER A 117 -10.14 -3.03 -31.36
N SER A 118 -9.94 -3.66 -30.21
CA SER A 118 -11.08 -4.19 -29.46
C SER A 118 -11.68 -3.04 -28.64
N SER A 119 -12.97 -3.12 -28.35
CA SER A 119 -13.76 -2.09 -27.67
C SER A 119 -13.26 -1.70 -26.27
N ASN A 120 -12.30 -2.44 -25.70
CA ASN A 120 -11.82 -2.30 -24.32
C ASN A 120 -10.30 -2.09 -24.20
N GLY A 121 -9.56 -1.97 -25.33
CA GLY A 121 -8.11 -1.73 -25.32
C GLY A 121 -7.21 -2.96 -25.09
N SER A 122 -7.78 -4.15 -24.86
CA SER A 122 -7.07 -5.45 -24.75
C SER A 122 -7.20 -6.29 -26.02
N THR A 123 -6.14 -6.95 -26.46
CA THR A 123 -6.20 -7.78 -27.68
C THR A 123 -6.94 -9.11 -27.45
N THR A 124 -7.32 -9.81 -28.53
CA THR A 124 -7.94 -11.14 -28.40
C THR A 124 -7.05 -12.12 -27.65
N MET A 125 -5.73 -12.11 -27.88
CA MET A 125 -4.80 -13.01 -27.18
C MET A 125 -4.59 -12.61 -25.71
N GLU A 126 -4.65 -11.31 -25.39
CA GLU A 126 -4.63 -10.84 -24.00
C GLU A 126 -5.85 -11.34 -23.24
N GLN A 127 -7.05 -11.23 -23.83
CA GLN A 127 -8.28 -11.79 -23.27
C GLN A 127 -8.22 -13.31 -23.12
N VAL A 128 -7.72 -14.04 -24.12
CA VAL A 128 -7.56 -15.50 -24.02
C VAL A 128 -6.63 -15.87 -22.86
N SER A 129 -5.54 -15.12 -22.66
CA SER A 129 -4.64 -15.34 -21.53
C SER A 129 -5.30 -15.05 -20.18
N ALA A 130 -6.16 -14.02 -20.15
CA ALA A 130 -6.93 -13.64 -18.98
C ALA A 130 -7.93 -14.74 -18.58
N ASP A 131 -8.73 -15.19 -19.55
CA ASP A 131 -9.71 -16.26 -19.37
C ASP A 131 -9.03 -17.55 -18.88
N LEU A 132 -7.86 -17.87 -19.44
CA LEU A 132 -7.08 -19.03 -19.04
C LEU A 132 -6.56 -18.92 -17.60
N ILE A 133 -5.93 -17.80 -17.23
CA ILE A 133 -5.44 -17.56 -15.86
C ILE A 133 -6.60 -17.66 -14.87
N ASN A 134 -7.72 -16.98 -15.16
CA ASN A 134 -8.89 -17.00 -14.29
C ASN A 134 -9.49 -18.41 -14.17
N ALA A 135 -9.60 -19.17 -15.26
CA ALA A 135 -10.10 -20.54 -15.26
C ALA A 135 -9.21 -21.51 -14.47
N ILE A 136 -7.89 -21.31 -14.49
CA ILE A 136 -6.96 -22.11 -13.67
C ILE A 136 -7.16 -21.76 -12.19
N GLN A 137 -7.20 -20.46 -11.87
CA GLN A 137 -7.33 -19.99 -10.49
C GLN A 137 -8.72 -20.27 -9.90
N SER A 138 -9.74 -20.49 -10.71
CA SER A 138 -11.08 -20.88 -10.29
C SER A 138 -11.35 -22.39 -10.35
N ASP A 139 -10.35 -23.20 -10.72
CA ASP A 139 -10.46 -24.66 -10.93
C ASP A 139 -11.50 -25.07 -12.01
N GLN A 140 -11.77 -24.17 -12.95
CA GLN A 140 -12.71 -24.42 -14.06
C GLN A 140 -12.05 -25.11 -15.24
N LEU A 141 -10.72 -24.99 -15.40
CA LEU A 141 -10.00 -25.56 -16.55
C LEU A 141 -10.08 -27.09 -16.59
N SER A 142 -9.95 -27.79 -15.45
CA SER A 142 -10.00 -29.25 -15.43
C SER A 142 -11.37 -29.79 -15.86
N ALA A 143 -12.44 -29.15 -15.39
CA ALA A 143 -13.81 -29.48 -15.81
C ALA A 143 -14.03 -29.18 -17.29
N ALA A 144 -13.56 -28.03 -17.78
CA ALA A 144 -13.70 -27.64 -19.18
C ALA A 144 -12.99 -28.61 -20.13
N LEU A 145 -11.84 -29.14 -19.74
CA LEU A 145 -11.06 -30.09 -20.56
C LEU A 145 -11.47 -31.55 -20.38
N GLU A 146 -12.39 -31.84 -19.46
CA GLU A 146 -12.79 -33.21 -19.08
C GLU A 146 -11.58 -34.10 -18.69
N ALA A 147 -10.54 -33.49 -18.12
CA ALA A 147 -9.28 -34.14 -17.79
C ALA A 147 -8.68 -33.56 -16.50
N PRO A 148 -8.05 -34.37 -15.63
CA PRO A 148 -7.40 -33.88 -14.41
C PRO A 148 -6.11 -33.14 -14.78
N ILE A 149 -6.12 -31.83 -14.60
CA ILE A 149 -5.01 -30.94 -14.95
C ILE A 149 -4.17 -30.64 -13.72
N GLU A 150 -2.85 -30.73 -13.86
CA GLU A 150 -1.90 -30.41 -12.78
C GLU A 150 -0.83 -29.45 -13.29
N LYS A 151 -0.29 -28.61 -12.39
CA LYS A 151 0.88 -27.74 -12.64
C LYS A 151 0.78 -26.96 -13.95
N VAL A 152 -0.11 -25.99 -14.00
CA VAL A 152 -0.32 -25.16 -15.19
C VAL A 152 0.68 -24.01 -15.22
N GLN A 153 1.33 -23.83 -16.36
CA GLN A 153 2.20 -22.71 -16.64
C GLN A 153 1.69 -21.95 -17.86
N VAL A 154 1.68 -20.62 -17.77
CA VAL A 154 1.21 -19.75 -18.83
C VAL A 154 2.30 -18.74 -19.17
N GLN A 155 2.53 -18.56 -20.46
CA GLN A 155 3.25 -17.40 -20.99
C GLN A 155 2.21 -16.47 -21.60
N GLN A 156 2.02 -15.31 -20.98
CA GLN A 156 1.13 -14.27 -21.46
C GLN A 156 1.69 -13.65 -22.76
N PRO A 157 0.80 -13.19 -23.67
CA PRO A 157 1.24 -12.63 -24.93
C PRO A 157 2.03 -11.35 -24.70
N THR A 158 3.00 -11.08 -25.58
CA THR A 158 3.67 -9.78 -25.57
C THR A 158 2.65 -8.69 -25.90
N PRO A 159 2.54 -7.63 -25.08
CA PRO A 159 1.61 -6.55 -25.38
C PRO A 159 2.02 -5.83 -26.66
N LEU A 160 1.04 -5.38 -27.44
CA LEU A 160 1.32 -4.66 -28.70
C LEU A 160 2.03 -3.33 -28.41
N PRO A 161 3.00 -2.88 -29.23
CA PRO A 161 3.70 -1.60 -29.03
C PRO A 161 2.80 -0.36 -28.93
N THR A 162 1.56 -0.47 -29.42
CA THR A 162 0.54 0.58 -29.41
C THR A 162 -0.45 0.47 -28.25
N SER A 163 -0.34 -0.55 -27.40
CA SER A 163 -1.28 -0.75 -26.28
C SER A 163 -0.87 0.07 -25.05
N LEU A 164 -1.86 0.33 -24.18
CA LEU A 164 -1.62 0.97 -22.89
C LEU A 164 -0.72 0.11 -22.00
N THR A 165 -0.89 -1.22 -22.05
CA THR A 165 -0.07 -2.19 -21.31
C THR A 165 1.41 -2.11 -21.70
N TRP A 166 1.73 -1.94 -23.00
CA TRP A 166 3.11 -1.70 -23.45
C TRP A 166 3.68 -0.39 -22.93
N SER A 167 2.88 0.69 -22.94
CA SER A 167 3.31 1.98 -22.41
C SER A 167 3.63 1.95 -20.91
N ALA A 168 2.86 1.20 -20.12
CA ALA A 168 3.07 1.02 -18.69
C ALA A 168 4.35 0.21 -18.38
N LEU A 169 4.57 -0.89 -19.12
CA LEU A 169 5.76 -1.73 -18.96
C LEU A 169 7.05 -1.00 -19.32
N THR A 170 7.05 -0.26 -20.44
CA THR A 170 8.22 0.50 -20.89
C THR A 170 8.54 1.67 -19.95
N ALA A 171 7.54 2.32 -19.38
CA ALA A 171 7.73 3.36 -18.36
C ALA A 171 8.36 2.80 -17.07
N SER A 172 8.07 1.54 -16.73
CA SER A 172 8.57 0.88 -15.52
C SER A 172 10.00 0.33 -15.65
N GLY A 173 10.61 0.40 -16.85
CA GLY A 173 11.94 -0.16 -17.14
C GLY A 173 12.00 -1.70 -17.14
N SER A 174 10.86 -2.36 -17.00
CA SER A 174 10.72 -3.81 -17.01
C SER A 174 10.66 -4.32 -18.45
N VAL A 175 11.72 -4.98 -18.92
CA VAL A 175 11.63 -5.76 -20.16
C VAL A 175 10.84 -7.02 -19.83
N ALA A 176 9.66 -7.18 -20.41
CA ALA A 176 8.83 -8.37 -20.22
C ALA A 176 9.63 -9.62 -20.58
N VAL A 177 10.09 -10.36 -19.57
CA VAL A 177 10.73 -11.65 -19.79
C VAL A 177 9.63 -12.63 -20.19
N GLN A 178 9.61 -12.99 -21.47
CA GLN A 178 8.67 -13.95 -22.05
C GLN A 178 9.05 -15.37 -21.58
N GLN A 179 8.67 -15.71 -20.35
CA GLN A 179 8.86 -17.03 -19.77
C GLN A 179 7.51 -17.58 -19.32
N MET A 180 7.36 -18.91 -19.37
CA MET A 180 6.21 -19.58 -18.77
C MET A 180 6.31 -19.47 -17.25
N GLU A 181 5.27 -18.92 -16.64
CA GLU A 181 5.14 -18.80 -15.20
C GLU A 181 4.08 -19.77 -14.70
N THR A 182 4.34 -20.39 -13.54
CA THR A 182 3.35 -21.27 -12.91
C THR A 182 2.21 -20.43 -12.38
N VAL A 183 1.00 -20.69 -12.85
CA VAL A 183 -0.20 -20.02 -12.34
C VAL A 183 -0.54 -20.59 -10.96
N GLN A 184 -0.52 -19.73 -9.95
CA GLN A 184 -0.85 -20.10 -8.58
C GLN A 184 -2.36 -20.03 -8.36
N THR A 185 -2.96 -21.13 -7.90
CA THR A 185 -4.37 -21.17 -7.52
C THR A 185 -4.51 -20.68 -6.08
N PRO A 186 -5.24 -19.58 -5.82
CA PRO A 186 -5.43 -19.10 -4.45
C PRO A 186 -6.31 -20.09 -3.67
N SER A 187 -6.27 -20.09 -2.35
CA SER A 187 -7.03 -21.03 -1.49
C SER A 187 -7.59 -20.34 -0.25
N SER A 188 -6.92 -19.30 0.24
CA SER A 188 -7.29 -18.55 1.43
C SER A 188 -6.89 -17.10 1.32
N VAL A 189 -7.54 -16.24 2.11
CA VAL A 189 -7.22 -14.81 2.25
C VAL A 189 -6.61 -14.57 3.62
N GLU A 190 -5.57 -13.77 3.69
CA GLU A 190 -5.01 -13.23 4.93
C GLU A 190 -4.98 -11.71 4.85
N GLY A 191 -5.34 -11.05 5.96
CA GLY A 191 -5.25 -9.61 6.08
C GLY A 191 -4.67 -9.21 7.43
N LEU A 192 -3.99 -8.06 7.43
CA LEU A 192 -3.31 -7.49 8.57
C LEU A 192 -3.60 -5.99 8.64
N LEU A 193 -3.86 -5.50 9.86
CA LEU A 193 -4.00 -4.08 10.13
C LEU A 193 -2.73 -3.51 10.77
N THR A 194 -2.33 -2.35 10.28
CA THR A 194 -1.20 -1.57 10.81
C THR A 194 -1.67 -0.16 11.16
N PRO A 195 -1.57 0.27 12.43
CA PRO A 195 -1.10 -0.50 13.59
C PRO A 195 -2.05 -1.66 13.98
N SER A 196 -1.53 -2.62 14.75
CA SER A 196 -2.32 -3.78 15.19
C SER A 196 -3.39 -3.44 16.24
N THR A 197 -3.13 -2.38 17.02
CA THR A 197 -4.06 -1.73 17.95
C THR A 197 -4.81 -0.63 17.19
N LEU A 198 -6.14 -0.74 17.14
CA LEU A 198 -6.97 0.26 16.49
C LEU A 198 -7.49 1.26 17.52
N VAL A 199 -7.45 2.52 17.15
CA VAL A 199 -7.96 3.64 17.94
C VAL A 199 -9.07 4.29 17.11
N GLU A 200 -10.19 4.63 17.75
CA GLU A 200 -11.29 5.28 17.03
C GLU A 200 -10.83 6.58 16.36
N GLY A 201 -11.37 6.91 15.19
CA GLY A 201 -11.04 8.14 14.45
C GLY A 201 -9.61 8.22 13.90
N VAL A 202 -8.79 7.19 14.12
CA VAL A 202 -7.41 7.11 13.60
C VAL A 202 -7.38 6.14 12.43
N ALA A 203 -6.98 6.65 11.26
CA ALA A 203 -6.83 5.84 10.06
C ALA A 203 -5.76 4.76 10.28
N SER A 204 -6.09 3.54 9.88
CA SER A 204 -5.22 2.36 9.92
C SER A 204 -5.15 1.73 8.52
N LEU A 205 -3.99 1.19 8.17
CA LEU A 205 -3.78 0.53 6.89
C LEU A 205 -4.14 -0.96 7.01
N LEU A 206 -5.15 -1.40 6.27
CA LEU A 206 -5.42 -2.81 6.03
C LEU A 206 -4.61 -3.25 4.81
N ARG A 207 -3.74 -4.24 4.99
CA ARG A 207 -3.03 -4.91 3.90
C ARG A 207 -3.43 -6.38 3.84
N PHE A 208 -3.74 -6.90 2.66
CA PHE A 208 -4.22 -8.26 2.50
C PHE A 208 -3.74 -8.91 1.19
N HIS A 209 -3.73 -10.24 1.19
CA HIS A 209 -3.32 -11.05 0.05
C HIS A 209 -3.97 -12.44 0.10
N THR A 210 -3.74 -13.24 -0.94
CA THR A 210 -4.13 -14.66 -0.93
C THR A 210 -2.93 -15.58 -0.79
N LYS A 211 -3.21 -16.79 -0.30
CA LYS A 211 -2.26 -17.90 -0.27
C LYS A 211 -2.76 -19.06 -1.10
N ASP A 212 -1.85 -19.87 -1.63
CA ASP A 212 -2.16 -21.15 -2.27
C ASP A 212 -2.36 -22.28 -1.24
N ASP A 213 -2.69 -23.49 -1.69
CA ASP A 213 -2.88 -24.66 -0.81
C ASP A 213 -1.62 -25.08 -0.04
N ALA A 214 -0.44 -24.66 -0.50
CA ALA A 214 0.82 -24.88 0.21
C ALA A 214 1.14 -23.75 1.22
N GLY A 215 0.27 -22.75 1.34
CA GLY A 215 0.42 -21.60 2.22
C GLY A 215 1.36 -20.52 1.68
N ASN A 216 1.80 -20.62 0.42
CA ASN A 216 2.64 -19.60 -0.20
C ASN A 216 1.79 -18.44 -0.69
N HIS A 217 2.37 -17.25 -0.67
CA HIS A 217 1.74 -16.05 -1.22
C HIS A 217 1.52 -16.19 -2.75
N VAL A 218 0.32 -15.80 -3.21
CA VAL A 218 -0.06 -15.78 -4.63
C VAL A 218 0.31 -14.42 -5.23
N GLN A 219 1.22 -14.43 -6.21
CA GLN A 219 1.82 -13.23 -6.81
C GLN A 219 0.87 -12.45 -7.72
N GLN A 220 -0.18 -13.10 -8.24
CA GLN A 220 -1.10 -12.51 -9.21
C GLN A 220 -2.50 -13.12 -9.06
N LEU A 221 -3.54 -12.28 -9.06
CA LEU A 221 -4.94 -12.69 -9.04
C LEU A 221 -5.65 -12.16 -10.28
N GLY A 222 -5.97 -13.07 -11.22
CA GLY A 222 -6.46 -12.74 -12.54
C GLY A 222 -5.42 -12.07 -13.42
N SER A 223 -5.85 -11.27 -14.39
CA SER A 223 -4.97 -10.55 -15.31
C SER A 223 -5.26 -9.06 -15.30
N GLU A 224 -4.43 -8.24 -15.96
CA GLU A 224 -4.69 -6.80 -16.06
C GLU A 224 -6.00 -6.46 -16.76
N SER A 225 -6.39 -7.27 -17.76
CA SER A 225 -7.65 -7.06 -18.50
C SER A 225 -8.87 -7.66 -17.82
N ASP A 226 -8.67 -8.60 -16.89
CA ASP A 226 -9.74 -9.28 -16.14
C ASP A 226 -9.27 -9.66 -14.73
N PRO A 227 -9.10 -8.68 -13.83
CA PRO A 227 -8.60 -8.90 -12.48
C PRO A 227 -9.71 -9.45 -11.58
N TRP A 228 -9.33 -10.22 -10.56
CA TRP A 228 -10.26 -10.55 -9.47
C TRP A 228 -10.70 -9.26 -8.77
N THR A 229 -11.82 -9.27 -8.07
CA THR A 229 -12.30 -8.11 -7.31
C THR A 229 -12.33 -8.42 -5.82
N TYR A 230 -12.34 -7.38 -4.98
CA TYR A 230 -12.53 -7.53 -3.54
C TYR A 230 -13.59 -6.59 -2.98
N ASP A 231 -14.21 -7.05 -1.90
CA ASP A 231 -15.14 -6.31 -1.05
C ASP A 231 -14.60 -6.29 0.38
N ILE A 232 -14.70 -5.14 1.05
CA ILE A 232 -14.38 -5.01 2.46
C ILE A 232 -15.60 -4.48 3.19
N ASN A 233 -16.21 -5.36 3.97
CA ASN A 233 -17.40 -5.09 4.77
C ASN A 233 -17.03 -5.08 6.24
N ILE A 234 -17.55 -4.12 6.98
CA ILE A 234 -17.31 -3.98 8.41
C ILE A 234 -18.67 -3.98 9.11
N ASP A 235 -18.84 -4.87 10.09
CA ASP A 235 -20.11 -5.00 10.81
C ASP A 235 -20.51 -3.66 11.44
N GLY A 236 -21.69 -3.14 11.06
CA GLY A 236 -22.25 -1.90 11.61
C GLY A 236 -21.70 -0.60 11.00
N GLU A 237 -20.78 -0.70 10.04
CA GLU A 237 -20.18 0.45 9.34
C GLU A 237 -20.46 0.36 7.82
N PRO A 238 -20.32 1.46 7.08
CA PRO A 238 -20.36 1.42 5.62
C PRO A 238 -19.25 0.53 5.04
N SER A 239 -19.52 -0.05 3.87
CA SER A 239 -18.51 -0.79 3.11
C SER A 239 -17.31 0.11 2.80
N VAL A 240 -16.10 -0.40 3.03
CA VAL A 240 -14.85 0.33 2.72
C VAL A 240 -14.52 0.20 1.23
N ALA A 241 -14.79 -0.98 0.66
CA ALA A 241 -14.54 -1.28 -0.74
C ALA A 241 -15.67 -2.19 -1.26
N GLU A 242 -16.14 -1.89 -2.47
CA GLU A 242 -17.17 -2.66 -3.17
C GLU A 242 -16.71 -2.95 -4.60
N SER A 243 -16.51 -4.23 -4.91
CA SER A 243 -16.08 -4.75 -6.22
C SER A 243 -14.84 -4.05 -6.78
N VAL A 244 -13.86 -3.77 -5.92
CA VAL A 244 -12.63 -3.08 -6.32
C VAL A 244 -11.70 -4.07 -7.02
N PRO A 245 -11.18 -3.77 -8.22
CA PRO A 245 -10.21 -4.61 -8.92
C PRO A 245 -8.94 -4.85 -8.08
N PHE A 246 -8.53 -6.12 -7.97
CA PHE A 246 -7.30 -6.50 -7.29
C PHE A 246 -6.09 -6.00 -8.10
N PRO A 247 -5.11 -5.33 -7.48
CA PRO A 247 -3.97 -4.78 -8.19
C PRO A 247 -3.04 -5.88 -8.72
N THR A 248 -2.77 -5.84 -10.02
CA THR A 248 -1.83 -6.76 -10.69
C THR A 248 -0.37 -6.30 -10.58
N THR A 249 -0.13 -5.01 -10.33
CA THR A 249 1.22 -4.43 -10.24
C THR A 249 1.84 -4.53 -8.85
N GLN A 250 1.06 -4.89 -7.83
CA GLN A 250 1.50 -4.95 -6.43
C GLN A 250 1.89 -6.36 -5.98
N GLN A 251 2.25 -7.24 -6.92
CA GLN A 251 2.66 -8.63 -6.63
C GLN A 251 1.65 -9.31 -5.68
N GLY A 252 0.36 -9.26 -5.97
CA GLY A 252 -0.64 -10.01 -5.19
C GLY A 252 -1.03 -9.41 -3.83
N TRP A 253 -0.62 -8.18 -3.52
CA TRP A 253 -1.05 -7.43 -2.33
C TRP A 253 -2.05 -6.33 -2.67
N ALA A 254 -3.04 -6.14 -1.80
CA ALA A 254 -3.96 -5.00 -1.83
C ALA A 254 -3.97 -4.27 -0.49
N GLU A 255 -4.27 -2.98 -0.54
CA GLU A 255 -4.20 -2.08 0.61
C GLU A 255 -5.38 -1.12 0.65
N GLU A 256 -5.95 -0.91 1.83
CA GLU A 256 -7.04 0.05 2.06
C GLU A 256 -6.88 0.78 3.38
N ASN A 257 -7.28 2.05 3.41
CA ASN A 257 -7.32 2.82 4.67
C ASN A 257 -8.68 2.63 5.34
N ILE A 258 -8.66 2.23 6.61
CA ILE A 258 -9.85 2.02 7.44
C ILE A 258 -9.81 3.00 8.61
N THR A 259 -10.90 3.72 8.82
CA THR A 259 -11.12 4.55 10.01
C THR A 259 -12.42 4.11 10.66
N LEU A 260 -12.35 3.68 11.92
CA LEU A 260 -13.51 3.25 12.69
C LEU A 260 -13.80 4.33 13.72
N ASN A 261 -15.04 4.83 13.76
CA ASN A 261 -15.31 6.05 14.50
C ASN A 261 -15.80 5.83 15.92
N THR A 262 -16.16 4.60 16.30
CA THR A 262 -16.66 4.29 17.64
C THR A 262 -15.87 3.14 18.28
N PRO A 263 -15.75 3.09 19.62
CA PRO A 263 -15.03 2.02 20.27
C PRO A 263 -15.87 0.74 20.30
N GLY A 264 -15.23 -0.41 20.23
CA GLY A 264 -15.93 -1.69 20.26
C GLY A 264 -15.23 -2.80 19.49
N SER A 265 -15.93 -3.92 19.38
CA SER A 265 -15.48 -5.10 18.64
C SER A 265 -16.03 -5.06 17.22
N TYR A 266 -15.15 -5.08 16.23
CA TYR A 266 -15.51 -5.08 14.83
C TYR A 266 -15.05 -6.37 14.16
N ASN A 267 -15.89 -6.90 13.28
CA ASN A 267 -15.50 -7.91 12.32
C ASN A 267 -15.32 -7.25 10.97
N ILE A 268 -14.11 -7.34 10.43
CA ILE A 268 -13.75 -6.84 9.10
C ILE A 268 -13.70 -8.05 8.19
N ARG A 269 -14.70 -8.17 7.31
CA ARG A 269 -14.83 -9.24 6.34
C ARG A 269 -14.23 -8.80 5.01
N ILE A 270 -13.24 -9.55 4.55
CA ILE A 270 -12.62 -9.37 3.24
C ILE A 270 -13.10 -10.52 2.37
N THR A 271 -13.74 -10.21 1.25
CA THR A 271 -14.15 -11.18 0.24
C THR A 271 -13.41 -10.88 -1.03
N ILE A 272 -12.74 -11.87 -1.61
CA ILE A 272 -12.09 -11.77 -2.92
C ILE A 272 -12.82 -12.71 -3.86
N THR A 273 -13.30 -12.17 -4.98
CA THR A 273 -14.20 -12.82 -5.93
C THR A 273 -13.55 -12.86 -7.29
N ASN A 274 -13.54 -14.04 -7.93
CA ASN A 274 -13.06 -14.15 -9.29
C ASN A 274 -14.02 -13.48 -10.29
N PRO A 275 -13.58 -13.13 -11.51
CA PRO A 275 -14.42 -12.36 -12.45
C PRO A 275 -15.74 -13.03 -12.84
N SER A 276 -15.77 -14.37 -12.91
CA SER A 276 -17.00 -15.11 -13.21
C SER A 276 -17.94 -15.27 -12.01
N GLY A 277 -17.53 -14.84 -10.81
CA GLY A 277 -18.30 -14.97 -9.56
C GLY A 277 -18.48 -16.40 -9.08
N THR A 278 -17.79 -17.37 -9.69
CA THR A 278 -17.91 -18.80 -9.33
C THR A 278 -17.10 -19.18 -8.11
N ARG A 279 -16.11 -18.36 -7.73
CA ARG A 279 -15.21 -18.62 -6.63
C ARG A 279 -15.00 -17.37 -5.79
N ASN A 280 -15.32 -17.51 -4.51
CA ASN A 280 -15.16 -16.47 -3.51
C ASN A 280 -14.27 -17.00 -2.38
N LEU A 281 -13.27 -16.22 -1.99
CA LEU A 281 -12.44 -16.47 -0.84
C LEU A 281 -12.75 -15.42 0.21
N THR A 282 -13.07 -15.84 1.43
CA THR A 282 -13.48 -14.93 2.49
C THR A 282 -12.66 -15.16 3.74
N THR A 283 -12.22 -14.07 4.36
CA THR A 283 -11.65 -14.08 5.70
C THR A 283 -12.33 -13.03 6.56
N THR A 284 -12.27 -13.19 7.87
CA THR A 284 -12.80 -12.22 8.83
C THR A 284 -11.77 -11.96 9.91
N ILE A 285 -11.44 -10.69 10.09
CA ILE A 285 -10.50 -10.22 11.11
C ILE A 285 -11.32 -9.55 12.20
N THR A 286 -11.27 -10.07 13.41
CA THR A 286 -11.89 -9.43 14.57
C THR A 286 -10.89 -8.51 15.25
N LYS A 287 -11.26 -7.24 15.46
CA LYS A 287 -10.43 -6.23 16.12
C LYS A 287 -11.21 -5.48 17.18
N GLN A 288 -10.49 -5.14 18.25
CA GLN A 288 -10.96 -4.19 19.25
C GLN A 288 -10.48 -2.80 18.87
N VAL A 289 -11.41 -1.87 18.76
CA VAL A 289 -11.15 -0.44 18.65
C VAL A 289 -11.24 0.15 20.04
N ILE A 290 -10.15 0.72 20.51
CA ILE A 290 -10.13 1.42 21.79
C ILE A 290 -10.58 2.87 21.60
N LYS A 291 -11.24 3.37 22.64
CA LYS A 291 -11.63 4.76 22.73
C LYS A 291 -10.40 5.67 22.81
N ARG A 292 -10.44 6.85 22.19
CA ARG A 292 -9.40 7.87 22.33
C ARG A 292 -9.45 8.48 23.72
N GLU A 293 -8.28 8.63 24.31
CA GLU A 293 -8.08 9.34 25.56
C GLU A 293 -7.15 10.51 25.34
N PHE A 294 -7.49 11.66 25.92
CA PHE A 294 -6.74 12.90 25.71
C PHE A 294 -6.17 13.45 27.01
N THR A 295 -5.11 14.23 26.87
CA THR A 295 -4.61 15.16 27.89
C THR A 295 -4.13 16.43 27.19
N ILE A 296 -3.93 17.50 27.95
CA ILE A 296 -3.35 18.73 27.42
C ILE A 296 -1.97 18.96 28.04
N ASP A 297 -1.03 19.38 27.23
CA ASP A 297 0.25 19.92 27.66
C ASP A 297 0.23 21.44 27.48
N VAL A 298 0.54 22.16 28.54
CA VAL A 298 0.46 23.63 28.59
C VAL A 298 1.82 24.17 28.95
N LYS A 299 2.42 24.95 28.04
CA LYS A 299 3.79 25.42 28.20
C LYS A 299 3.95 26.89 27.84
N LEU A 300 4.61 27.63 28.72
CA LEU A 300 5.08 28.98 28.42
C LEU A 300 6.27 28.89 27.45
N ILE A 301 6.08 29.35 26.21
CA ILE A 301 7.09 29.24 25.14
C ILE A 301 7.78 30.56 24.83
N GLY A 302 7.25 31.69 25.30
CA GLY A 302 7.85 32.99 25.05
C GLY A 302 7.04 34.16 25.59
N ILE A 303 7.50 35.36 25.28
CA ILE A 303 6.80 36.64 25.49
C ILE A 303 6.93 37.49 24.23
N ASP A 304 5.90 38.26 23.88
CA ASP A 304 6.00 39.27 22.83
C ASP A 304 6.63 40.57 23.36
N GLY A 305 7.46 41.21 22.53
CA GLY A 305 7.95 42.58 22.75
C GLY A 305 9.28 42.75 23.49
N THR A 306 10.10 41.70 23.68
CA THR A 306 11.46 41.85 24.24
C THR A 306 12.51 40.99 23.53
N ASN A 307 13.78 41.38 23.69
CA ASN A 307 14.97 40.78 23.06
C ASN A 307 15.00 39.24 23.19
N THR A 308 15.52 38.59 22.15
CA THR A 308 15.55 37.15 21.84
C THR A 308 16.20 36.21 22.88
N ASN A 309 16.51 36.66 24.09
CA ASN A 309 17.25 35.93 25.12
C ASN A 309 16.44 35.68 26.41
N TRP A 310 15.13 35.94 26.44
CA TRP A 310 14.31 35.64 27.61
C TRP A 310 14.05 34.13 27.72
N ASN A 311 14.47 33.54 28.86
CA ASN A 311 14.25 32.13 29.16
C ASN A 311 13.12 31.98 30.19
N PRO A 312 11.98 31.35 29.84
CA PRO A 312 10.84 31.17 30.74
C PRO A 312 11.15 30.34 31.99
N ASN A 313 12.23 29.54 31.97
CA ASN A 313 12.64 28.72 33.11
C ASN A 313 13.52 29.46 34.13
N LEU A 314 14.07 30.63 33.75
CA LEU A 314 15.05 31.34 34.57
C LEU A 314 14.58 32.73 34.98
N ASN A 315 13.71 33.36 34.18
CA ASN A 315 13.33 34.75 34.37
C ASN A 315 11.81 34.90 34.52
N PRO A 316 11.33 35.71 35.48
CA PRO A 316 9.93 36.08 35.56
C PRO A 316 9.51 36.87 34.31
N ILE A 317 8.21 36.90 34.06
CA ILE A 317 7.63 37.69 32.97
C ILE A 317 7.74 39.17 33.33
N PRO A 318 8.29 40.04 32.46
CA PRO A 318 8.29 41.47 32.72
C PRO A 318 6.86 42.04 32.73
N GLN A 319 6.56 42.93 33.68
CA GLN A 319 5.33 43.74 33.64
C GLN A 319 5.21 44.45 32.27
N GLY A 320 4.01 44.44 31.69
CA GLY A 320 3.76 44.96 30.35
C GLY A 320 4.06 43.99 29.19
N ALA A 321 4.69 42.85 29.44
CA ALA A 321 4.91 41.81 28.43
C ALA A 321 3.65 40.94 28.23
N ARG A 322 3.52 40.36 27.04
CA ARG A 322 2.42 39.44 26.67
C ARG A 322 2.95 38.00 26.60
N PRO A 323 2.54 37.08 27.47
CA PRO A 323 2.98 35.70 27.43
C PRO A 323 2.44 34.97 26.20
N LYS A 324 3.27 34.10 25.61
CA LYS A 324 2.90 33.12 24.60
C LYS A 324 2.88 31.74 25.23
N ILE A 325 1.72 31.11 25.23
CA ILE A 325 1.51 29.79 25.82
C ILE A 325 1.11 28.83 24.70
N GLU A 326 1.87 27.76 24.58
CA GLU A 326 1.59 26.63 23.70
C GLU A 326 0.68 25.65 24.45
N VAL A 327 -0.39 25.23 23.82
CA VAL A 327 -1.36 24.27 24.33
C VAL A 327 -1.49 23.16 23.31
N LYS A 328 -1.06 21.95 23.69
CA LYS A 328 -1.13 20.75 22.84
C LYS A 328 -2.14 19.78 23.39
N LEU A 329 -3.04 19.29 22.55
CA LEU A 329 -3.84 18.12 22.88
C LEU A 329 -3.00 16.89 22.55
N LEU A 330 -2.66 16.11 23.56
CA LEU A 330 -1.95 14.84 23.41
C LEU A 330 -2.97 13.71 23.43
N ASP A 331 -2.87 12.83 22.44
CA ASP A 331 -3.63 11.60 22.38
C ASP A 331 -2.85 10.51 23.13
N LYS A 332 -3.34 10.10 24.30
CA LYS A 332 -2.73 9.06 25.13
C LYS A 332 -2.76 7.69 24.47
N SER A 333 -3.72 7.44 23.58
CA SER A 333 -3.87 6.15 22.91
C SER A 333 -2.84 5.95 21.79
N THR A 334 -2.36 7.03 21.17
CA THR A 334 -1.30 6.98 20.14
C THR A 334 0.05 7.48 20.64
N GLY A 335 0.10 8.19 21.77
CA GLY A 335 1.31 8.78 22.34
C GLY A 335 1.83 10.01 21.60
N THR A 336 0.99 10.65 20.77
CA THR A 336 1.39 11.78 19.91
C THR A 336 0.44 12.97 20.07
N ILE A 337 0.78 14.10 19.44
CA ILE A 337 -0.16 15.24 19.32
C ILE A 337 -1.39 14.75 18.55
N ALA A 338 -2.57 15.01 19.10
CA ALA A 338 -3.83 14.61 18.51
C ALA A 338 -4.02 15.27 17.14
N LYS A 339 -4.47 14.48 16.17
CA LYS A 339 -4.80 14.87 14.81
C LYS A 339 -6.18 14.36 14.43
N ASN A 340 -6.80 15.02 13.45
CA ASN A 340 -8.13 14.72 12.92
C ASN A 340 -9.12 14.51 14.07
N ILE A 341 -9.19 15.48 14.98
CA ILE A 341 -9.97 15.35 16.22
C ILE A 341 -11.49 15.56 16.00
N ASP A 342 -11.90 15.76 14.76
CA ASP A 342 -13.27 15.93 14.29
C ASP A 342 -13.90 14.64 13.72
N TRP A 343 -13.33 13.46 13.99
CA TRP A 343 -13.74 12.19 13.37
C TRP A 343 -15.22 11.80 13.55
N GLN A 344 -15.91 12.32 14.56
CA GLN A 344 -17.36 12.19 14.75
C GLN A 344 -18.15 13.49 14.46
N GLY A 345 -17.55 14.42 13.72
CA GLY A 345 -18.10 15.76 13.48
C GLY A 345 -17.96 16.71 14.68
N PHE A 346 -17.00 16.43 15.57
CA PHE A 346 -16.75 17.25 16.75
C PHE A 346 -16.15 18.60 16.40
N LYS A 347 -16.57 19.64 17.14
CA LYS A 347 -15.93 20.96 17.16
C LYS A 347 -15.24 21.16 18.49
N TRP A 348 -13.93 21.31 18.48
CA TRP A 348 -13.17 21.49 19.71
C TRP A 348 -13.03 22.96 20.06
N LYS A 349 -13.19 23.28 21.35
CA LYS A 349 -12.89 24.62 21.86
C LYS A 349 -11.82 24.56 22.94
N LEU A 350 -10.91 25.52 22.89
CA LEU A 350 -9.97 25.84 23.95
C LEU A 350 -10.60 26.90 24.86
N ASN A 351 -10.85 26.52 26.11
CA ASN A 351 -11.34 27.38 27.16
C ASN A 351 -10.18 27.79 28.06
N VAL A 352 -9.98 29.09 28.26
CA VAL A 352 -8.89 29.66 29.07
C VAL A 352 -9.44 30.74 30.00
N GLY A 353 -9.01 30.72 31.26
CA GLY A 353 -9.32 31.77 32.21
C GLY A 353 -8.53 31.65 33.51
N PRO A 354 -8.66 32.61 34.43
CA PRO A 354 -8.14 32.47 35.79
C PRO A 354 -8.73 31.22 36.46
N CYS A 355 -7.90 30.45 37.15
CA CYS A 355 -8.35 29.24 37.83
C CYS A 355 -9.46 29.54 38.87
N GLY A 356 -10.48 28.68 38.93
CA GLY A 356 -11.63 28.85 39.82
C GLY A 356 -12.67 29.88 39.36
N THR A 357 -12.55 30.39 38.13
CA THR A 357 -13.53 31.30 37.52
C THR A 357 -14.04 30.74 36.19
N GLU A 358 -15.15 31.28 35.67
CA GLU A 358 -15.62 30.95 34.32
C GLU A 358 -14.55 31.34 33.28
N PRO A 359 -14.38 30.54 32.21
CA PRO A 359 -13.38 30.83 31.18
C PRO A 359 -13.69 32.17 30.52
N VAL A 360 -12.67 33.03 30.48
CA VAL A 360 -12.75 34.37 29.88
C VAL A 360 -12.59 34.30 28.37
N TYR A 361 -11.95 33.24 27.88
CA TYR A 361 -11.69 33.01 26.47
C TYR A 361 -12.17 31.61 26.08
N SER A 362 -12.91 31.52 24.98
CA SER A 362 -13.33 30.27 24.35
C SER A 362 -13.22 30.43 22.85
N THR A 363 -12.33 29.66 22.21
CA THR A 363 -12.16 29.67 20.76
C THR A 363 -12.27 28.27 20.20
N GLU A 364 -12.91 28.14 19.03
CA GLU A 364 -12.80 26.93 18.24
C GLU A 364 -11.36 26.75 17.76
N VAL A 365 -10.92 25.50 17.69
CA VAL A 365 -9.55 25.13 17.36
C VAL A 365 -9.50 24.15 16.20
N SER A 366 -8.40 24.15 15.44
CA SER A 366 -8.24 23.33 14.24
C SER A 366 -8.35 21.83 14.51
N ALA A 367 -9.15 21.12 13.73
CA ALA A 367 -9.26 19.68 13.90
C ALA A 367 -8.05 18.89 13.35
N GLU A 368 -7.26 19.46 12.44
CA GLU A 368 -6.19 18.75 11.73
C GLU A 368 -5.00 18.43 12.64
N VAL A 369 -4.53 19.42 13.41
CA VAL A 369 -3.41 19.28 14.36
C VAL A 369 -3.70 20.11 15.61
N ALA A 370 -3.71 19.45 16.76
CA ALA A 370 -4.09 20.07 18.00
C ALA A 370 -2.92 20.73 18.75
N ASP A 371 -2.32 21.73 18.11
CA ASP A 371 -1.20 22.52 18.63
C ASP A 371 -1.51 24.01 18.49
N TYR A 372 -1.72 24.70 19.62
CA TYR A 372 -2.27 26.05 19.65
C TYR A 372 -1.39 27.00 20.43
N ILE A 373 -1.26 28.23 19.93
CA ILE A 373 -0.59 29.31 20.65
C ILE A 373 -1.65 30.29 21.14
N TRP A 374 -1.84 30.33 22.46
CA TRP A 374 -2.64 31.35 23.13
C TRP A 374 -1.76 32.51 23.59
N GLN A 375 -2.26 33.73 23.45
CA GLN A 375 -1.58 34.95 23.88
C GLN A 375 -2.49 35.78 24.76
N GLU A 376 -2.02 36.10 25.95
CA GLU A 376 -2.74 36.99 26.87
C GLU A 376 -2.44 38.46 26.56
N LYS A 377 -3.31 39.34 27.07
CA LYS A 377 -3.01 40.77 27.18
C LYS A 377 -1.79 41.00 28.07
N ALA A 378 -1.24 42.21 27.98
CA ALA A 378 -0.11 42.61 28.80
C ALA A 378 -0.52 42.67 30.28
N PHE A 379 0.32 42.15 31.17
CA PHE A 379 0.08 42.26 32.62
C PHE A 379 0.35 43.68 33.10
N GLU A 380 -0.67 44.33 33.67
CA GLU A 380 -0.56 45.71 34.17
C GLU A 380 0.03 45.79 35.58
N THR A 381 0.06 44.70 36.33
CA THR A 381 0.59 44.65 37.70
C THR A 381 1.56 43.47 37.89
N SER A 382 2.46 43.56 38.87
CA SER A 382 3.26 42.42 39.33
C SER A 382 2.44 41.49 40.19
N GLY A 383 2.68 40.19 40.09
CA GLY A 383 2.01 39.19 40.90
C GLY A 383 2.18 37.79 40.36
N GLN A 384 1.52 36.83 41.01
CA GLN A 384 1.33 35.49 40.50
C GLN A 384 -0.06 35.36 39.90
N TYR A 385 -0.13 34.90 38.66
CA TYR A 385 -1.37 34.67 37.93
C TYR A 385 -1.46 33.19 37.60
N GLN A 386 -2.52 32.53 38.06
CA GLN A 386 -2.77 31.13 37.75
C GLN A 386 -3.87 31.04 36.69
N TYR A 387 -3.52 30.48 35.54
CA TYR A 387 -4.45 30.27 34.44
C TYR A 387 -4.75 28.78 34.29
N CYS A 388 -6.01 28.50 34.00
CA CYS A 388 -6.52 27.17 33.80
C CYS A 388 -6.98 27.01 32.35
N PHE A 389 -6.58 25.89 31.76
CA PHE A 389 -6.82 25.54 30.37
C PHE A 389 -7.66 24.28 30.35
N LYS A 390 -8.66 24.27 29.47
CA LYS A 390 -9.51 23.10 29.25
C LYS A 390 -9.85 22.99 27.78
N MET A 391 -9.70 21.79 27.22
CA MET A 391 -10.18 21.47 25.88
C MET A 391 -11.47 20.66 25.96
N VAL A 392 -12.50 21.14 25.28
CA VAL A 392 -13.83 20.55 25.31
C VAL A 392 -14.30 20.31 23.87
N PRO A 393 -14.64 19.06 23.50
CA PRO A 393 -15.34 18.78 22.26
C PRO A 393 -16.81 19.13 22.38
N TYR A 394 -17.37 19.63 21.29
CA TYR A 394 -18.79 19.89 21.12
C TYR A 394 -19.29 19.09 19.91
N MET A 395 -20.58 18.78 19.90
CA MET A 395 -21.23 18.22 18.71
C MET A 395 -21.14 19.21 17.53
N SER A 396 -21.57 18.78 16.34
CA SER A 396 -21.53 19.60 15.12
C SER A 396 -22.28 20.94 15.24
N ASP A 397 -23.26 21.02 16.16
CA ASP A 397 -23.98 22.23 16.54
C ASP A 397 -23.08 23.30 17.21
N GLY A 398 -21.91 22.92 17.72
CA GLY A 398 -20.97 23.77 18.44
C GLY A 398 -21.46 24.24 19.82
N ILE A 399 -22.54 23.65 20.36
CA ILE A 399 -23.21 24.05 21.60
C ILE A 399 -23.21 22.90 22.61
N THR A 400 -23.51 21.68 22.16
CA THR A 400 -23.65 20.52 23.05
C THR A 400 -22.28 19.94 23.37
N ALA A 401 -21.82 20.11 24.61
CA ALA A 401 -20.52 19.58 25.04
C ALA A 401 -20.53 18.05 25.14
N VAL A 402 -19.48 17.41 24.62
CA VAL A 402 -19.26 15.97 24.71
C VAL A 402 -18.34 15.70 25.90
N VAL A 403 -18.98 15.54 27.07
CA VAL A 403 -18.28 15.39 28.36
C VAL A 403 -17.32 14.19 28.34
N GLU A 404 -17.68 13.16 27.59
CA GLU A 404 -16.96 11.90 27.50
C GLU A 404 -15.51 12.02 26.97
N TYR A 405 -15.23 13.02 26.13
CA TYR A 405 -13.90 13.31 25.57
C TYR A 405 -13.31 14.62 26.11
N SER A 406 -13.99 15.27 27.04
CA SER A 406 -13.50 16.50 27.65
C SER A 406 -12.24 16.22 28.46
N VAL A 407 -11.26 17.10 28.31
CA VAL A 407 -9.99 16.96 29.05
C VAL A 407 -10.12 17.59 30.42
N ASP A 408 -9.43 17.00 31.40
CA ASP A 408 -9.24 17.61 32.71
C ASP A 408 -8.53 18.96 32.60
N GLU A 409 -8.88 19.85 33.52
CA GLU A 409 -8.30 21.19 33.59
C GLU A 409 -6.81 21.10 33.95
N THR A 410 -5.97 21.82 33.21
CA THR A 410 -4.53 21.94 33.48
C THR A 410 -4.18 23.39 33.75
N SER A 411 -3.40 23.64 34.79
CA SER A 411 -3.04 25.00 35.19
C SER A 411 -1.57 25.32 34.96
N ILE A 412 -1.30 26.60 34.68
CA ILE A 412 0.05 27.16 34.66
C ILE A 412 0.09 28.40 35.57
N THR A 413 1.17 28.53 36.34
CA THR A 413 1.40 29.69 37.19
C THR A 413 2.42 30.61 36.54
N LEU A 414 2.03 31.83 36.28
CA LEU A 414 2.84 32.88 35.69
C LEU A 414 3.27 33.86 36.77
N THR A 415 4.57 34.09 36.91
CA THR A 415 5.11 35.09 37.84
C THR A 415 5.53 36.32 37.06
N VAL A 416 4.90 37.45 37.36
CA VAL A 416 5.14 38.74 36.71
C VAL A 416 5.81 39.69 37.68
N ASN A 417 6.94 40.27 37.27
CA ASN A 417 7.67 41.23 38.09
C ASN A 417 7.76 42.59 37.38
N ASN A 418 7.57 43.66 38.15
CA ASN A 418 7.97 45.01 37.73
C ASN A 418 9.50 44.93 37.59
N GLY A 419 10.05 45.08 36.39
CA GLY A 419 11.46 44.79 36.03
C GLY A 419 12.54 45.63 36.75
N LEU A 420 12.31 46.09 37.98
CA LEU A 420 13.30 46.62 38.91
C LEU A 420 14.09 45.46 39.54
N THR A 421 14.85 44.72 38.74
CA THR A 421 16.01 44.01 39.28
C THR A 421 17.04 45.09 39.65
N LEU A 422 17.07 45.47 40.93
CA LEU A 422 18.21 46.13 41.53
C LEU A 422 19.44 45.25 41.28
N LEU A 423 20.33 45.69 40.40
CA LEU A 423 21.74 45.32 40.42
C LEU A 423 22.31 45.84 41.76
N LEU A 424 22.14 45.06 42.83
CA LEU A 424 22.89 45.26 44.07
C LEU A 424 23.85 44.09 44.24
N GLY A 425 25.13 44.43 44.03
CA GLY A 425 26.24 43.93 44.82
C GLY A 425 26.51 42.44 44.75
N SER A 426 27.48 42.07 43.92
CA SER A 426 28.32 40.93 44.23
C SER A 426 29.04 41.18 45.56
N THR A 427 28.53 40.61 46.64
CA THR A 427 29.37 40.23 47.78
C THR A 427 29.29 38.72 47.90
N ALA A 428 30.37 38.08 47.46
CA ALA A 428 30.60 36.66 47.64
C ALA A 428 30.49 36.27 49.12
N PRO A 429 29.75 35.20 49.47
CA PRO A 429 30.03 34.48 50.70
C PRO A 429 31.15 33.48 50.43
N GLN A 430 32.28 33.72 51.10
CA GLN A 430 33.25 32.67 51.43
C GLN A 430 32.51 31.52 52.11
N LEU A 431 32.53 30.34 51.50
CA LEU A 431 32.25 29.08 52.19
C LEU A 431 33.33 28.08 51.78
N SER A 432 34.26 27.92 52.71
CA SER A 432 35.17 26.80 52.80
C SER A 432 34.36 25.52 52.94
N GLU A 433 34.49 24.61 52.00
CA GLU A 433 34.29 23.20 52.31
C GLU A 433 35.32 22.36 51.58
N ARG A 434 36.06 21.61 52.40
CA ARG A 434 37.10 20.67 52.02
C ARG A 434 36.49 19.54 51.21
N LEU A 435 37.05 19.27 50.03
CA LEU A 435 37.02 17.92 49.48
C LEU A 435 38.45 17.54 49.07
N THR A 436 39.06 16.71 49.90
CA THR A 436 40.30 16.01 49.59
C THR A 436 39.96 14.85 48.66
N ILE A 437 40.64 14.74 47.52
CA ILE A 437 41.22 13.51 46.95
C ILE A 437 42.06 13.96 45.75
N GLY A 438 43.37 13.75 45.84
CA GLY A 438 44.33 14.20 44.85
C GLY A 438 44.43 13.25 43.66
N HIS A 439 44.88 13.79 42.52
CA HIS A 439 46.04 13.33 41.78
C HIS A 439 46.21 14.17 40.50
N TYR A 440 47.44 14.65 40.30
CA TYR A 440 48.08 15.15 39.07
C TYR A 440 47.61 16.45 38.39
N MET A 441 48.57 17.39 38.36
CA MET A 441 48.62 18.57 37.51
C MET A 441 48.54 18.19 36.02
N ILE A 442 47.73 18.92 35.24
CA ILE A 442 48.10 19.32 33.88
C ILE A 442 47.66 20.76 33.65
N THR A 443 48.66 21.59 33.38
CA THR A 443 48.60 22.99 32.94
C THR A 443 48.00 23.07 31.54
N LEU A 444 46.98 23.91 31.31
CA LEU A 444 46.59 24.31 29.95
C LEU A 444 46.57 25.84 29.87
N ALA A 445 47.49 26.37 29.06
CA ALA A 445 47.65 27.79 28.80
C ALA A 445 46.51 28.31 27.91
N VAL A 446 45.91 29.41 28.34
CA VAL A 446 44.91 30.20 27.62
C VAL A 446 45.60 31.04 26.54
N LEU A 447 45.24 30.86 25.28
CA LEU A 447 45.62 31.74 24.17
C LEU A 447 44.42 32.62 23.81
N ILE A 448 44.49 33.89 24.21
CA ILE A 448 43.54 34.94 23.84
C ILE A 448 43.98 35.49 22.48
N SER A 449 43.18 35.27 21.43
CA SER A 449 43.30 36.03 20.18
C SER A 449 42.32 37.21 20.20
N LYS A 450 42.90 38.41 20.28
CA LYS A 450 42.22 39.69 20.08
C LYS A 450 41.77 39.81 18.62
N TRP A 451 40.52 40.22 18.42
CA TRP A 451 40.07 40.89 17.21
C TRP A 451 40.02 42.40 17.46
N THR A 452 40.57 43.16 16.52
CA THR A 452 40.59 44.63 16.48
C THR A 452 40.09 45.05 15.11
N LEU A 453 39.20 46.05 15.08
CA LEU A 453 38.91 46.87 13.90
C LEU A 453 38.57 48.28 14.39
N ALA A 454 39.24 49.25 13.74
CA ALA A 454 39.28 50.70 13.93
C ALA A 454 40.04 51.22 15.16
#